data_AF-A0A3G8CEA8-F1
#
_entry.id   AF-A0A3G8CEA8-F1
#
_cell.length_a   1.000
_cell.length_b   1.000
_cell.length_c   1.000
_cell.angle_alpha   90.00
_cell.angle_beta   90.00
_cell.angle_gamma   90.00
#
_symmetry.space_group_name_H-M   'P 1'
#
loop_
_entity.id
_entity.type
_entity.pdbx_description
1 polymer ?
#
loop_
_entity_poly.entity_id
_entity_poly.type
_entity_poly.pdbx_seq_one_letter_code
_entity_poly.pdbx_strand_id
1 'polypeptide(L)'
;MNAFTSVNTVTTPLTINCNSVTTYNGDPNETTKVTFNYQNNLLWATQVNNTASTQILAADAPAGPVILRAGAKVTLQNVGAGFSILFTGVIVDSGSETPFTSTNIGTFSLS
;
A
#
# COMPACT_ATOMS: atom_id res chain seq x y z
N MET A 1 -8.24 30.69 1.79
CA MET A 1 -6.85 30.27 2.06
C MET A 1 -6.98 28.92 2.75
N ASN A 2 -7.10 27.83 1.97
CA ASN A 2 -7.40 26.52 2.56
C ASN A 2 -6.12 25.88 3.08
N ALA A 3 -6.25 25.39 4.31
CA ALA A 3 -5.21 24.97 5.21
C ALA A 3 -4.28 23.90 4.62
N PHE A 4 -3.06 23.86 5.14
CA PHE A 4 -2.11 22.77 4.96
C PHE A 4 -2.83 21.45 5.21
N THR A 5 -3.08 20.67 4.17
CA THR A 5 -3.47 19.28 4.37
C THR A 5 -2.23 18.54 4.85
N SER A 6 -2.25 18.09 6.11
CA SER A 6 -1.18 17.25 6.64
C SER A 6 -1.09 16.01 5.75
N VAL A 7 0.03 15.86 5.05
CA VAL A 7 0.32 14.64 4.31
C VAL A 7 0.62 13.57 5.35
N ASN A 8 -0.33 12.66 5.53
CA ASN A 8 -0.19 11.54 6.45
C ASN A 8 0.47 10.39 5.71
N THR A 9 1.69 10.05 6.13
CA THR A 9 2.47 8.95 5.56
C THR A 9 2.68 7.87 6.61
N VAL A 10 2.34 6.62 6.26
CA VAL A 10 2.57 5.44 7.09
C VAL A 10 3.53 4.51 6.34
N THR A 11 4.59 4.09 7.02
CA THR A 11 5.52 3.08 6.50
C THR A 11 5.34 1.79 7.28
N THR A 12 5.07 0.69 6.58
CA THR A 12 4.84 -0.62 7.19
C THR A 12 5.88 -1.62 6.66
N PRO A 13 6.81 -2.11 7.49
CA PRO A 13 7.67 -3.24 7.14
C PRO A 13 6.83 -4.49 6.85
N LEU A 14 7.12 -5.18 5.75
CA LEU A 14 6.39 -6.38 5.33
C LEU A 14 7.28 -7.62 5.43
N THR A 15 8.48 -7.55 4.86
CA THR A 15 9.54 -8.55 5.03
C THR A 15 10.81 -7.87 5.53
N ILE A 16 11.88 -8.62 5.71
CA ILE A 16 13.17 -8.04 6.13
C ILE A 16 13.71 -7.03 5.13
N ASN A 17 13.44 -7.22 3.83
CA ASN A 17 13.92 -6.34 2.77
C ASN A 17 12.81 -5.49 2.11
N CYS A 18 11.52 -5.75 2.38
CA CYS A 18 10.42 -5.04 1.73
C CYS A 18 9.58 -4.23 2.72
N ASN A 19 9.28 -2.98 2.38
CA ASN A 19 8.33 -2.15 3.09
C ASN A 19 7.29 -1.54 2.15
N SER A 20 6.11 -1.27 2.69
CA SER A 20 5.11 -0.43 2.03
C SER A 20 5.14 0.99 2.60
N VAL A 21 4.79 1.97 1.77
CA VAL A 21 4.59 3.36 2.15
C VAL A 21 3.23 3.79 1.61
N THR A 22 2.30 4.10 2.50
CA THR A 22 0.97 4.61 2.19
C THR A 22 0.92 6.11 2.51
N THR A 23 0.35 6.92 1.61
CA THR A 23 0.28 8.37 1.78
C THR A 23 -1.10 8.88 1.39
N TYR A 24 -1.74 9.57 2.33
CA TYR A 24 -3.03 10.23 2.17
C TYR A 24 -2.87 11.73 2.47
N ASN A 25 -3.47 12.58 1.63
CA ASN A 25 -3.32 14.03 1.71
C ASN A 25 -4.61 14.75 2.17
N GLY A 26 -5.54 14.06 2.82
CA GLY A 26 -6.78 14.67 3.32
C GLY A 26 -7.81 14.99 2.25
N ASP A 27 -7.66 14.48 1.01
CA ASP A 27 -8.65 14.72 -0.03
C ASP A 27 -9.96 13.96 0.24
N PRO A 28 -11.12 14.50 -0.18
CA PRO A 28 -12.43 13.91 0.10
C PRO A 28 -12.69 12.61 -0.67
N ASN A 29 -11.87 12.27 -1.66
CA ASN A 29 -11.98 11.01 -2.38
C ASN A 29 -11.15 9.89 -1.74
N GLU A 30 -10.49 10.17 -0.60
CA GLU A 30 -9.68 9.17 0.12
C GLU A 30 -8.50 8.68 -0.73
N THR A 31 -8.00 9.55 -1.61
CA THR A 31 -6.95 9.22 -2.56
C THR A 31 -5.66 8.88 -1.83
N THR A 32 -5.33 7.59 -1.85
CA THR A 32 -4.19 7.07 -1.12
C THR A 32 -3.20 6.46 -2.10
N LYS A 33 -1.99 7.03 -2.11
CA LYS A 33 -0.85 6.48 -2.86
C LYS A 33 -0.20 5.39 -2.03
N VAL A 34 0.10 4.26 -2.66
CA VAL A 34 0.75 3.12 -2.03
C VAL A 34 1.95 2.71 -2.86
N THR A 35 3.11 2.61 -2.23
CA THR A 35 4.33 2.11 -2.86
C THR A 35 4.92 0.96 -2.05
N PHE A 36 5.50 -0.01 -2.75
CA PHE A 36 6.24 -1.12 -2.17
C PHE A 36 7.70 -0.98 -2.62
N ASN A 37 8.64 -1.01 -1.68
CA ASN A 37 10.03 -0.69 -1.94
C ASN A 37 10.99 -1.74 -1.34
N TYR A 38 12.11 -1.96 -2.03
CA TYR A 38 13.27 -2.72 -1.60
C TYR A 38 14.49 -1.80 -1.63
N GLN A 39 15.05 -1.42 -0.46
CA GLN A 39 16.24 -0.57 -0.37
C GLN A 39 16.19 0.66 -1.33
N ASN A 40 15.06 1.39 -1.33
CA ASN A 40 14.74 2.52 -2.22
C ASN A 40 14.46 2.20 -3.69
N ASN A 41 14.47 0.93 -4.09
CA ASN A 41 14.00 0.49 -5.40
C ASN A 41 12.50 0.21 -5.36
N LEU A 42 11.76 0.82 -6.27
CA LEU A 42 10.31 0.62 -6.38
C LEU A 42 10.00 -0.76 -6.95
N LEU A 43 9.20 -1.56 -6.23
CA LEU A 43 8.57 -2.76 -6.79
C LEU A 43 7.28 -2.38 -7.49
N TRP A 44 6.37 -1.74 -6.77
CA TRP A 44 5.04 -1.42 -7.26
C TRP A 44 4.54 -0.12 -6.65
N ALA A 45 3.96 0.74 -7.49
CA ALA A 45 3.22 1.91 -7.07
C ALA A 45 1.78 1.78 -7.57
N THR A 46 0.83 2.11 -6.69
CA THR A 46 -0.59 2.13 -7.04
C THR A 46 -1.32 3.21 -6.26
N GLN A 47 -2.58 3.42 -6.62
CA GLN A 47 -3.46 4.40 -6.00
C GLN A 47 -4.85 3.80 -5.83
N VAL A 48 -5.36 3.86 -4.60
CA VAL A 48 -6.76 3.53 -4.28
C VAL A 48 -7.51 4.78 -3.86
N ASN A 49 -8.82 4.77 -4.05
CA ASN A 49 -9.73 5.82 -3.59
C ASN A 49 -11.13 5.20 -3.36
N ASN A 50 -12.09 6.01 -2.92
CA ASN A 50 -13.45 5.55 -2.63
C ASN A 50 -14.25 5.00 -3.84
N THR A 51 -13.82 5.26 -5.07
CA THR A 51 -14.46 4.73 -6.30
C THR A 51 -13.71 3.55 -6.93
N ALA A 52 -12.39 3.53 -6.80
CA ALA A 52 -11.47 2.51 -7.25
C ALA A 52 -10.76 1.92 -6.02
N SER A 53 -11.55 1.32 -5.15
CA SER A 53 -11.12 0.86 -3.82
C SER A 53 -10.20 -0.34 -3.85
N THR A 54 -10.04 -1.01 -4.98
CA THR A 54 -9.11 -2.14 -5.12
C THR A 54 -8.25 -1.96 -6.35
N GLN A 55 -6.95 -2.18 -6.18
CA GLN A 55 -5.97 -2.25 -7.25
C GLN A 55 -5.26 -3.59 -7.20
N ILE A 56 -5.06 -4.20 -8.36
CA ILE A 56 -4.45 -5.52 -8.51
C ILE A 56 -3.21 -5.38 -9.37
N LEU A 57 -2.10 -5.93 -8.89
CA LEU A 57 -0.87 -6.03 -9.65
C LEU A 57 -1.03 -7.08 -10.76
N ALA A 58 -0.93 -6.66 -12.02
CA ALA A 58 -1.22 -7.51 -13.18
C ALA A 58 -0.11 -8.53 -13.49
N ALA A 59 1.14 -8.26 -13.10
CA ALA A 59 2.31 -9.09 -13.39
C ALA A 59 3.33 -9.00 -12.25
N ASP A 60 4.20 -10.00 -12.10
CA ASP A 60 5.27 -10.00 -11.10
C ASP A 60 6.11 -8.72 -11.20
N ALA A 61 6.41 -8.12 -10.04
CA ALA A 61 7.17 -6.89 -9.93
C ALA A 61 8.47 -7.13 -9.14
N PRO A 62 9.60 -7.38 -9.82
CA PRO A 62 10.88 -7.63 -9.16
C PRO A 62 11.67 -6.35 -8.87
N ALA A 63 12.38 -6.33 -7.74
CA ALA A 63 13.46 -5.40 -7.44
C ALA A 63 14.57 -6.13 -6.67
N GLY A 64 15.70 -6.39 -7.33
CA GLY A 64 16.78 -7.17 -6.74
C GLY A 64 16.32 -8.59 -6.32
N PRO A 65 16.56 -9.01 -5.07
CA PRO A 65 16.14 -10.32 -4.57
C PRO A 65 14.67 -10.38 -4.14
N VAL A 66 13.93 -9.27 -4.23
CA VAL A 66 12.53 -9.18 -3.80
C VAL A 66 11.61 -9.19 -5.02
N ILE A 67 10.55 -10.00 -4.98
CA ILE A 67 9.52 -10.06 -6.01
C ILE A 67 8.16 -9.92 -5.34
N LEU A 68 7.38 -8.93 -5.76
CA LEU A 68 5.96 -8.87 -5.44
C LEU A 68 5.18 -9.64 -6.53
N ARG A 69 4.49 -10.72 -6.14
CA ARG A 69 3.83 -11.62 -7.09
C ARG A 69 2.58 -11.00 -7.72
N ALA A 70 2.33 -11.33 -8.98
CA ALA A 70 1.11 -11.01 -9.70
C ALA A 70 -0.14 -11.46 -8.91
N GLY A 71 -1.23 -10.71 -9.03
CA GLY A 71 -2.45 -10.94 -8.26
C GLY A 71 -2.41 -10.37 -6.84
N ALA A 72 -1.27 -9.82 -6.40
CA ALA A 72 -1.23 -8.99 -5.20
C ALA A 72 -2.19 -7.80 -5.33
N LYS A 73 -2.86 -7.45 -4.24
CA LYS A 73 -3.90 -6.42 -4.21
C LYS A 73 -3.72 -5.46 -3.05
N VAL A 74 -4.05 -4.21 -3.32
CA VAL A 74 -4.26 -3.16 -2.32
C VAL A 74 -5.74 -2.84 -2.31
N THR A 75 -6.35 -2.84 -1.12
CA THR A 75 -7.75 -2.53 -0.93
C THR A 75 -7.92 -1.41 0.09
N LEU A 76 -8.66 -0.37 -0.27
CA LEU A 76 -9.20 0.61 0.67
C LEU A 76 -10.47 0.04 1.29
N GLN A 77 -10.53 0.02 2.62
CA GLN A 77 -11.69 -0.39 3.39
C GLN A 77 -12.11 0.73 4.34
N ASN A 78 -13.35 1.22 4.17
CA ASN A 78 -13.94 2.19 5.08
C ASN A 78 -14.26 1.55 6.44
N VAL A 79 -13.89 2.25 7.52
CA VAL A 79 -14.06 1.84 8.91
C VAL A 79 -14.48 3.03 9.78
N GLY A 80 -15.79 3.15 10.02
CA GLY A 80 -16.35 4.23 10.84
C GLY A 80 -16.06 5.61 10.24
N ALA A 81 -15.37 6.47 11.00
CA ALA A 81 -14.98 7.83 10.59
C ALA A 81 -13.61 7.90 9.89
N GLY A 82 -13.12 6.77 9.36
CA GLY A 82 -11.85 6.66 8.69
C GLY A 82 -11.83 5.51 7.70
N PHE A 83 -10.65 5.18 7.21
CA PHE A 83 -10.43 4.06 6.31
C PHE A 83 -9.08 3.41 6.58
N SER A 84 -8.95 2.15 6.17
CA SER A 84 -7.71 1.38 6.22
C SER A 84 -7.30 0.94 4.82
N ILE A 85 -6.00 0.85 4.61
CA ILE A 85 -5.39 0.32 3.41
C ILE A 85 -4.88 -1.07 3.74
N LEU A 86 -5.39 -2.06 3.04
CA LEU A 86 -5.09 -3.46 3.25
C LEU A 86 -4.30 -4.01 2.08
N PHE A 87 -3.35 -4.89 2.39
CA PHE A 87 -2.56 -5.63 1.42
C PHE A 87 -2.87 -7.12 1.52
N THR A 88 -3.09 -7.76 0.37
CA THR A 88 -3.14 -9.21 0.23
C THR A 88 -2.26 -9.60 -0.95
N GLY A 89 -1.38 -10.57 -0.78
CA GLY A 89 -0.48 -11.00 -1.85
C GLY A 89 0.65 -11.87 -1.32
N VAL A 90 1.61 -12.16 -2.19
CA VAL A 90 2.83 -12.89 -1.82
C VAL A 90 4.04 -12.04 -2.17
N ILE A 91 4.95 -11.91 -1.22
CA ILE A 91 6.27 -11.30 -1.43
C ILE A 91 7.29 -12.42 -1.36
N VAL A 92 8.07 -12.59 -2.41
CA VAL A 92 9.27 -13.42 -2.39
C VAL A 92 10.42 -12.54 -1.97
N ASP A 93 11.15 -12.91 -0.92
CA ASP A 93 12.31 -12.17 -0.43
C ASP A 93 13.47 -13.14 -0.26
N SER A 94 14.50 -12.98 -1.11
CA SER A 94 15.71 -13.82 -1.06
C SER A 94 15.42 -15.32 -1.18
N GLY A 95 14.39 -15.66 -1.98
CA GLY A 95 13.94 -17.03 -2.23
C GLY A 95 12.88 -17.58 -1.27
N SER A 96 12.52 -16.83 -0.21
CA SER A 96 11.43 -17.21 0.71
C SER A 96 10.12 -16.53 0.32
N GLU A 97 9.04 -17.30 0.15
CA GLU A 97 7.71 -16.75 -0.12
C GLU A 97 6.96 -16.45 1.19
N THR A 98 6.53 -15.20 1.36
CA THR A 98 5.74 -14.76 2.51
C THR A 98 4.34 -14.31 2.06
N PRO A 99 3.26 -15.03 2.44
CA PRO A 99 1.91 -14.64 2.12
C PRO A 99 1.36 -13.60 3.12
N PHE A 100 0.56 -12.67 2.61
CA PHE A 100 -0.15 -11.64 3.37
C PHE A 100 -1.64 -11.73 3.06
N THR A 101 -2.47 -11.66 4.10
CA THR A 101 -3.93 -11.74 4.00
C THR A 101 -4.56 -10.57 4.73
N SER A 102 -5.06 -9.59 3.98
CA SER A 102 -5.74 -8.40 4.51
C SER A 102 -4.91 -7.69 5.57
N THR A 103 -3.58 -7.65 5.37
CA THR A 103 -2.64 -7.02 6.29
C THR A 103 -2.80 -5.52 6.21
N ASN A 104 -3.05 -4.86 7.35
CA ASN A 104 -3.16 -3.41 7.41
C ASN A 104 -1.78 -2.76 7.15
N ILE A 105 -1.70 -1.91 6.13
CA ILE A 105 -0.51 -1.15 5.74
C ILE A 105 -0.68 0.37 5.88
N GLY A 106 -1.81 0.81 6.44
CA GLY A 106 -2.10 2.21 6.74
C GLY A 106 -3.53 2.40 7.24
N THR A 107 -3.73 3.27 8.23
CA THR A 107 -5.05 3.70 8.71
C THR A 107 -5.08 5.22 8.77
N PHE A 108 -6.15 5.80 8.24
CA PHE A 108 -6.32 7.24 8.10
C PHE A 108 -7.70 7.69 8.58
N SER A 109 -7.78 8.88 9.16
CA SER A 109 -9.02 9.49 9.63
C SER A 109 -9.55 10.51 8.64
N LEU A 110 -10.86 10.57 8.49
CA LEU A 110 -11.60 11.59 7.75
C LEU A 110 -11.99 12.70 8.74
N SER A 111 -11.04 13.55 9.12
CA SER A 111 -11.29 14.70 10.01
C SER A 111 -11.50 15.98 9.23
#